data_AF-V2WM84-F1
#
_entry.id   AF-V2WM84-F1
#
_cell.length_a   1.000
_cell.length_b   1.000
_cell.length_c   1.000
_cell.angle_alpha   90.00
_cell.angle_beta   90.00
_cell.angle_gamma   90.00
#
_symmetry.space_group_name_H-M   'P 1'
#
loop_
_entity.id
_entity.type
_entity.pdbx_description
1 polymer ?
#
loop_
_entity_poly.entity_id
_entity_poly.type
_entity_poly.pdbx_seq_one_letter_code
_entity_poly.pdbx_strand_id
1 'polypeptide(L)'
;MSSEPAESTEFWNGFMPTNPPITRLPSEWESWEAVLEVAMNDGLQLGNRLGITEEEKQTSERWRLRVRELPIITKPQDPEHIHRVRLVLVWILHFYVHTLPPQSDSEPVRIPPSLSVPLLQISKTTDQPPVLTYADGVILNSYLDATHNEPKCLFLFNKGPRSAYEQAFHLTSAQVEWEGAKAMRVVHDIVTSSADTQTLASQLETLTTHIHTLHETLLFYQEDLRSGLLLQLCSTLVGWWDLGI
;
A
#
# COMPACT_ATOMS: atom_id res chain seq x y z
N MET A 1 -2.33 -20.74 -39.21
CA MET A 1 -1.26 -20.01 -38.48
C MET A 1 -1.96 -19.16 -37.45
N SER A 2 -2.27 -19.76 -36.31
CA SER A 2 -2.86 -19.06 -35.17
C SER A 2 -1.71 -18.40 -34.43
N SER A 3 -1.71 -17.07 -34.40
CA SER A 3 -0.81 -16.28 -33.55
C SER A 3 -1.15 -16.60 -32.10
N GLU A 4 -0.19 -17.18 -31.37
CA GLU A 4 -0.22 -17.23 -29.91
C GLU A 4 -0.38 -15.79 -29.37
N PRO A 5 -1.23 -15.56 -28.37
CA PRO A 5 -1.29 -14.26 -27.73
C PRO A 5 0.06 -14.03 -27.05
N ALA A 6 0.67 -12.86 -27.32
CA ALA A 6 1.86 -12.43 -26.62
C ALA A 6 1.60 -12.54 -25.12
N GLU A 7 2.33 -13.44 -24.46
CA GLU A 7 2.33 -13.60 -23.01
C GLU A 7 2.62 -12.23 -22.42
N SER A 8 1.66 -11.69 -21.66
CA SER A 8 1.71 -10.32 -21.18
C SER A 8 3.00 -10.10 -20.40
N THR A 9 3.79 -9.12 -20.81
CA THR A 9 5.01 -8.63 -20.15
C THR A 9 4.84 -8.27 -18.66
N GLU A 10 3.62 -8.36 -18.14
CA GLU A 10 3.23 -8.17 -16.74
C GLU A 10 3.80 -9.24 -15.79
N PHE A 11 4.03 -10.48 -16.26
CA PHE A 11 4.47 -11.58 -15.37
C PHE A 11 5.86 -11.33 -14.74
N TRP A 12 6.67 -10.48 -15.37
CA TRP A 12 8.09 -10.41 -15.09
C TRP A 12 8.52 -9.28 -14.16
N ASN A 13 7.59 -8.40 -13.77
CA ASN A 13 7.83 -7.38 -12.76
C ASN A 13 7.45 -7.86 -11.35
N GLY A 14 7.24 -9.17 -11.19
CA GLY A 14 6.72 -9.75 -9.95
C GLY A 14 5.32 -9.18 -9.69
N PHE A 15 5.10 -8.66 -8.49
CA PHE A 15 3.85 -7.99 -8.14
C PHE A 15 3.86 -6.49 -8.40
N MET A 16 4.98 -5.91 -8.85
CA MET A 16 5.12 -4.46 -8.97
C MET A 16 4.56 -3.95 -10.31
N PRO A 17 3.79 -2.84 -10.30
CA PRO A 17 3.28 -2.23 -11.52
C PRO A 17 4.42 -1.85 -12.48
N THR A 18 4.22 -2.08 -13.78
CA THR A 18 5.15 -1.71 -14.86
C THR A 18 5.14 -0.22 -15.17
N ASN A 19 3.98 0.41 -15.05
CA ASN A 19 3.77 1.83 -15.30
C ASN A 19 3.68 2.59 -13.97
N PRO A 20 4.08 3.88 -13.96
CA PRO A 20 3.79 4.72 -12.82
C PRO A 20 2.27 4.70 -12.54
N PRO A 21 1.85 4.55 -11.28
CA PRO A 21 0.45 4.49 -10.92
C PRO A 21 -0.22 5.82 -11.23
N ILE A 22 -1.53 5.78 -11.50
CA ILE A 22 -2.36 6.96 -11.55
C ILE A 22 -2.24 7.69 -10.21
N THR A 23 -1.78 8.94 -10.24
CA THR A 23 -1.47 9.71 -9.04
C THR A 23 -2.67 10.48 -8.48
N ARG A 24 -3.74 10.66 -9.28
CA ARG A 24 -5.00 11.26 -8.86
C ARG A 24 -6.16 10.77 -9.72
N LEU A 25 -7.30 10.49 -9.09
CA LEU A 25 -8.51 10.09 -9.78
C LEU A 25 -9.18 11.24 -10.56
N PRO A 26 -9.94 10.93 -11.63
CA PRO A 26 -10.82 11.88 -12.31
C PRO A 26 -11.89 12.54 -11.42
N SER A 27 -12.51 13.60 -11.95
CA SER A 27 -13.50 14.44 -11.25
C SER A 27 -14.69 13.67 -10.66
N GLU A 28 -15.06 12.53 -11.26
CA GLU A 28 -16.14 11.65 -10.79
C GLU A 28 -15.88 11.06 -9.40
N TRP A 29 -14.61 10.83 -9.06
CA TRP A 29 -14.17 10.23 -7.79
C TRP A 29 -13.31 11.17 -6.94
N GLU A 30 -13.14 12.42 -7.38
CA GLU A 30 -12.29 13.44 -6.75
C GLU A 30 -12.66 13.70 -5.28
N SER A 31 -13.92 13.53 -4.88
CA SER A 31 -14.30 13.70 -3.47
C SER A 31 -13.63 12.70 -2.53
N TRP A 32 -13.26 11.51 -3.01
CA TRP A 32 -12.47 10.55 -2.24
C TRP A 32 -11.01 11.01 -2.09
N GLU A 33 -10.40 11.51 -3.17
CA GLU A 33 -9.05 12.08 -3.12
C GLU A 33 -9.01 13.28 -2.17
N ALA A 34 -9.97 14.20 -2.28
CA ALA A 34 -10.05 15.38 -1.44
C ALA A 34 -10.19 15.05 0.06
N VAL A 35 -11.02 14.06 0.42
CA VAL A 35 -11.16 13.68 1.84
C VAL A 35 -9.91 12.99 2.39
N LEU A 36 -9.22 12.19 1.56
CA LEU A 36 -7.97 11.52 1.94
C LEU A 36 -6.84 12.55 2.10
N GLU A 37 -6.74 13.50 1.17
CA GLU A 37 -5.77 14.59 1.19
C GLU A 37 -5.90 15.43 2.47
N VAL A 38 -7.13 15.71 2.92
CA VAL A 38 -7.36 16.37 4.22
C VAL A 38 -6.82 15.52 5.37
N ALA A 39 -7.03 14.20 5.39
CA ALA A 39 -6.54 13.33 6.47
C ALA A 39 -5.00 13.38 6.59
N MET A 40 -4.33 13.26 5.44
CA MET A 40 -2.86 13.30 5.36
C MET A 40 -2.31 14.68 5.75
N ASN A 41 -2.97 15.76 5.29
CA ASN A 41 -2.53 17.12 5.54
C ASN A 41 -2.82 17.61 6.96
N ASP A 42 -3.92 17.18 7.58
CA ASP A 42 -4.27 17.56 8.95
C ASP A 42 -3.42 16.81 9.99
N GLY A 43 -2.70 15.76 9.57
CA GLY A 43 -1.81 15.00 10.45
C GLY A 43 -2.57 14.32 11.58
N LEU A 44 -3.69 13.68 11.23
CA LEU A 44 -4.57 13.00 12.19
C LEU A 44 -3.79 12.00 13.04
N GLN A 45 -4.06 11.98 14.33
CA GLN A 45 -3.34 11.14 15.28
C GLN A 45 -4.02 9.79 15.44
N LEU A 46 -3.25 8.77 15.78
CA LEU A 46 -3.77 7.50 16.22
C LEU A 46 -4.63 7.66 17.48
N GLY A 47 -5.84 7.13 17.44
CA GLY A 47 -6.79 7.22 18.53
C GLY A 47 -6.37 6.47 19.79
N ASN A 48 -5.56 5.42 19.65
CA ASN A 48 -4.98 4.67 20.77
C ASN A 48 -3.65 5.27 21.28
N ARG A 49 -3.20 6.40 20.73
CA ARG A 49 -1.98 7.06 21.19
C ARG A 49 -2.16 7.57 22.62
N LEU A 50 -1.23 7.19 23.50
CA LEU A 50 -1.17 7.75 24.85
C LEU A 50 -1.01 9.28 24.79
N GLY A 51 -1.83 9.99 25.56
CA GLY A 51 -1.82 11.45 25.60
C GLY A 51 -2.36 12.13 24.33
N ILE A 52 -3.30 11.49 23.61
CA ILE A 52 -4.10 12.19 22.59
C ILE A 52 -4.97 13.25 23.27
N THR A 53 -4.90 14.49 22.79
CA THR A 53 -5.68 15.61 23.33
C THR A 53 -7.12 15.57 22.85
N GLU A 54 -8.00 16.31 23.52
CA GLU A 54 -9.40 16.38 23.11
C GLU A 54 -9.56 17.12 21.77
N GLU A 55 -8.72 18.12 21.50
CA GLU A 55 -8.67 18.85 20.23
C GLU A 55 -8.25 17.93 19.07
N GLU A 56 -7.31 17.02 19.30
CA GLU A 56 -6.90 16.02 18.30
C GLU A 56 -8.04 15.06 17.99
N LYS A 57 -8.77 14.58 19.00
CA LYS A 57 -9.97 13.75 18.80
C LYS A 57 -11.07 14.50 18.06
N GLN A 58 -11.35 15.75 18.42
CA GLN A 58 -12.33 16.59 17.73
C GLN A 58 -11.95 16.82 16.27
N THR A 59 -10.65 16.92 15.96
CA THR A 59 -10.17 17.04 14.59
C THR A 59 -10.41 15.75 13.80
N SER A 60 -10.07 14.60 14.37
CA SER A 60 -10.39 13.29 13.79
C SER A 60 -11.89 13.10 13.56
N GLU A 61 -12.74 13.49 14.53
CA GLU A 61 -14.20 13.34 14.41
C GLU A 61 -14.80 14.26 13.35
N ARG A 62 -14.32 15.51 13.23
CA ARG A 62 -14.71 16.42 12.14
C ARG A 62 -14.37 15.84 10.77
N TRP A 63 -13.21 15.19 10.64
CA TRP A 63 -12.86 14.51 9.41
C TRP A 63 -13.75 13.27 9.16
N ARG A 64 -14.02 12.44 10.17
CA ARG A 64 -14.96 11.30 10.06
C ARG A 64 -16.39 11.72 9.70
N LEU A 65 -16.85 12.88 10.17
CA LEU A 65 -18.13 13.46 9.74
C LEU A 65 -18.15 13.72 8.24
N ARG A 66 -17.09 14.33 7.68
CA ARG A 66 -16.98 14.53 6.23
C ARG A 66 -17.04 13.22 5.46
N VAL A 67 -16.37 12.17 5.92
CA VAL A 67 -16.44 10.84 5.29
C VAL A 67 -17.87 10.29 5.32
N ARG A 68 -18.61 10.47 6.42
CA ARG A 68 -20.02 10.05 6.53
C ARG A 68 -20.96 10.83 5.60
N GLU A 69 -20.66 12.10 5.33
CA GLU A 69 -21.44 12.98 4.46
C GLU A 69 -21.15 12.82 2.97
N LEU A 70 -20.11 12.04 2.61
CA LEU A 70 -19.81 11.75 1.21
C LEU A 70 -20.99 11.05 0.51
N PRO A 71 -21.25 11.37 -0.76
CA PRO A 71 -22.21 10.61 -1.55
C PRO A 71 -21.70 9.17 -1.76
N ILE A 72 -22.63 8.24 -1.94
CA ILE A 72 -22.29 6.89 -2.40
C ILE A 72 -21.98 6.97 -3.89
N ILE A 73 -20.69 6.94 -4.24
CA ILE A 73 -20.22 7.01 -5.61
C ILE A 73 -20.00 5.60 -6.15
N THR A 74 -20.37 5.38 -7.42
CA THR A 74 -20.21 4.10 -8.09
C THR A 74 -18.74 3.81 -8.40
N LYS A 75 -18.31 2.56 -8.23
CA LYS A 75 -16.95 2.14 -8.60
C LYS A 75 -16.67 2.31 -10.11
N PRO A 76 -15.41 2.51 -10.51
CA PRO A 76 -15.00 2.38 -11.91
C PRO A 76 -15.33 0.99 -12.47
N GLN A 77 -15.56 0.94 -13.78
CA GLN A 77 -15.74 -0.32 -14.52
C GLN A 77 -14.49 -0.69 -15.31
N ASP A 78 -13.66 0.30 -15.62
CA ASP A 78 -12.40 0.10 -16.31
C ASP A 78 -11.32 -0.43 -15.35
N PRO A 79 -10.45 -1.35 -15.81
CA PRO A 79 -9.33 -1.85 -15.00
C PRO A 79 -8.30 -0.79 -14.62
N GLU A 80 -8.21 0.28 -15.42
CA GLU A 80 -7.20 1.34 -15.27
C GLU A 80 -7.34 2.08 -13.93
N HIS A 81 -8.56 2.46 -13.54
CA HIS A 81 -8.79 3.21 -12.30
C HIS A 81 -9.07 2.32 -11.08
N ILE A 82 -9.40 1.03 -11.27
CA ILE A 82 -9.80 0.13 -10.17
C ILE A 82 -8.76 0.08 -9.04
N HIS A 83 -7.48 -0.09 -9.36
CA HIS A 83 -6.42 -0.17 -8.34
C HIS A 83 -6.24 1.14 -7.59
N ARG A 84 -6.33 2.28 -8.28
CA ARG A 84 -6.22 3.59 -7.66
C ARG A 84 -7.41 3.88 -6.74
N VAL A 85 -8.63 3.61 -7.20
CA VAL A 85 -9.82 3.77 -6.35
C VAL A 85 -9.74 2.87 -5.14
N ARG A 86 -9.33 1.61 -5.32
CA ARG A 86 -9.11 0.69 -4.19
C ARG A 86 -8.17 1.32 -3.18
N LEU A 87 -6.99 1.74 -3.63
CA LEU A 87 -5.95 2.35 -2.80
C LEU A 87 -6.51 3.53 -2.00
N VAL A 88 -7.17 4.48 -2.67
CA VAL A 88 -7.77 5.64 -1.99
C VAL A 88 -8.78 5.22 -0.92
N LEU A 89 -9.71 4.31 -1.24
CA LEU A 89 -10.76 3.89 -0.31
C LEU A 89 -10.21 3.11 0.89
N VAL A 90 -9.25 2.20 0.70
CA VAL A 90 -8.66 1.46 1.84
C VAL A 90 -7.85 2.37 2.75
N TRP A 91 -7.19 3.40 2.22
CA TRP A 91 -6.50 4.40 3.03
C TRP A 91 -7.49 5.29 3.79
N ILE A 92 -8.59 5.73 3.17
CA ILE A 92 -9.68 6.42 3.90
C ILE A 92 -10.22 5.51 5.02
N LEU A 93 -10.46 4.22 4.74
CA LEU A 93 -10.90 3.26 5.75
C LEU A 93 -9.88 3.14 6.89
N HIS A 94 -8.59 3.08 6.55
CA HIS A 94 -7.50 3.00 7.52
C HIS A 94 -7.51 4.21 8.47
N PHE A 95 -7.56 5.43 7.93
CA PHE A 95 -7.76 6.63 8.76
C PHE A 95 -9.07 6.58 9.54
N TYR A 96 -10.18 6.15 8.93
CA TYR A 96 -11.50 6.10 9.56
C TYR A 96 -11.56 5.14 10.75
N VAL A 97 -10.80 4.05 10.75
CA VAL A 97 -10.77 3.13 11.88
C VAL A 97 -9.82 3.65 12.96
N HIS A 98 -8.61 4.07 12.59
CA HIS A 98 -7.51 4.24 13.55
C HIS A 98 -7.37 5.64 14.16
N THR A 99 -8.08 6.66 13.68
CA THR A 99 -7.93 8.07 14.14
C THR A 99 -8.66 8.44 15.45
N LEU A 100 -9.54 7.58 15.96
CA LEU A 100 -10.23 7.73 17.24
C LEU A 100 -10.14 6.42 18.01
N PRO A 101 -10.06 6.47 19.34
CA PRO A 101 -10.08 5.27 20.15
C PRO A 101 -11.40 4.51 19.91
N PRO A 102 -11.39 3.17 19.98
CA PRO A 102 -12.63 2.42 20.08
C PRO A 102 -13.42 2.95 21.28
N GLN A 103 -14.73 3.14 21.12
CA GLN A 103 -15.59 3.51 22.24
C GLN A 103 -15.56 2.38 23.28
N SER A 104 -15.57 2.74 24.56
CA SER A 104 -15.51 1.79 25.68
C SER A 104 -16.59 0.71 25.55
N ASP A 105 -16.15 -0.56 25.58
CA ASP A 105 -16.88 -1.81 25.73
C ASP A 105 -18.31 -1.84 25.16
N SER A 106 -18.45 -2.05 23.84
CA SER A 106 -19.42 -2.98 23.19
C SER A 106 -19.83 -2.60 21.76
N GLU A 107 -19.59 -1.37 21.28
CA GLU A 107 -20.01 -0.98 19.93
C GLU A 107 -18.84 -0.98 18.93
N PRO A 108 -18.91 -1.83 17.87
CA PRO A 108 -17.90 -1.82 16.82
C PRO A 108 -17.97 -0.51 16.02
N VAL A 109 -16.82 -0.06 15.52
CA VAL A 109 -16.75 1.12 14.64
C VAL A 109 -17.59 0.86 13.39
N ARG A 110 -18.68 1.63 13.21
CA ARG A 110 -19.53 1.52 12.02
C ARG A 110 -18.95 2.32 10.86
N ILE A 111 -18.60 1.61 9.80
CA ILE A 111 -18.12 2.21 8.54
C ILE A 111 -19.30 2.74 7.73
N PRO A 112 -19.29 4.01 7.26
CA PRO A 112 -20.42 4.58 6.55
C PRO A 112 -20.65 3.94 5.18
N PRO A 113 -21.90 3.88 4.69
CA PRO A 113 -22.23 3.36 3.36
C PRO A 113 -21.47 4.05 2.21
N SER A 114 -21.17 5.34 2.36
CA SER A 114 -20.38 6.14 1.40
C SER A 114 -18.99 5.55 1.12
N LEU A 115 -18.45 4.81 2.09
CA LEU A 115 -17.15 4.15 2.01
C LEU A 115 -17.28 2.63 1.84
N SER A 116 -18.14 1.99 2.64
CA SER A 116 -18.24 0.52 2.66
C SER A 116 -18.83 -0.07 1.38
N VAL A 117 -19.82 0.58 0.77
CA VAL A 117 -20.45 0.09 -0.47
C VAL A 117 -19.47 0.04 -1.64
N PRO A 118 -18.80 1.15 -2.05
CA PRO A 118 -17.85 1.10 -3.16
C PRO A 118 -16.66 0.20 -2.86
N LEU A 119 -16.15 0.20 -1.63
CA LEU A 119 -15.02 -0.64 -1.25
C LEU A 119 -15.36 -2.13 -1.36
N LEU A 120 -16.52 -2.58 -0.87
CA LEU A 120 -16.95 -3.97 -0.99
C LEU A 120 -17.13 -4.40 -2.45
N GLN A 121 -17.66 -3.52 -3.30
CA GLN A 121 -17.80 -3.81 -4.73
C GLN A 121 -16.44 -3.98 -5.41
N ILE A 122 -15.46 -3.13 -5.07
CA ILE A 122 -14.11 -3.20 -5.61
C ILE A 122 -13.38 -4.42 -5.07
N SER A 123 -13.45 -4.68 -3.77
CA SER A 123 -12.91 -5.87 -3.12
C SER A 123 -13.39 -7.17 -3.78
N LYS A 124 -14.68 -7.24 -4.12
CA LYS A 124 -15.24 -8.39 -4.85
C LYS A 124 -14.68 -8.50 -6.27
N THR A 125 -14.39 -7.37 -6.92
CA THR A 125 -13.87 -7.34 -8.30
C THR A 125 -12.39 -7.69 -8.34
N THR A 126 -11.60 -7.26 -7.35
CA THR A 126 -10.15 -7.49 -7.28
C THR A 126 -9.76 -8.74 -6.50
N ASP A 127 -10.73 -9.47 -5.95
CA ASP A 127 -10.52 -10.62 -5.05
C ASP A 127 -9.60 -10.30 -3.87
N GLN A 128 -9.79 -9.12 -3.28
CA GLN A 128 -8.99 -8.64 -2.15
C GLN A 128 -9.90 -8.22 -0.99
N PRO A 129 -9.50 -8.45 0.28
CA PRO A 129 -10.33 -8.09 1.41
C PRO A 129 -10.52 -6.56 1.52
N PRO A 130 -11.63 -6.07 2.10
CA PRO A 130 -11.92 -4.64 2.24
C PRO A 130 -11.18 -4.05 3.45
N VAL A 131 -9.86 -4.26 3.51
CA VAL A 131 -8.94 -3.77 4.54
C VAL A 131 -7.63 -3.40 3.86
N LEU A 132 -6.85 -2.50 4.47
CA LEU A 132 -5.52 -2.18 4.00
C LEU A 132 -4.64 -3.44 4.04
N THR A 133 -4.17 -3.89 2.87
CA THR A 133 -3.27 -5.05 2.75
C THR A 133 -1.85 -4.62 2.43
N TYR A 134 -0.92 -5.59 2.41
CA TYR A 134 0.44 -5.35 1.92
C TYR A 134 0.46 -4.85 0.47
N ALA A 135 -0.42 -5.38 -0.38
CA ALA A 135 -0.54 -4.93 -1.76
C ALA A 135 -0.95 -3.44 -1.84
N ASP A 136 -1.84 -3.01 -0.96
CA ASP A 136 -2.27 -1.61 -0.91
C ASP A 136 -1.19 -0.71 -0.30
N GLY A 137 -0.58 -1.10 0.82
CA GLY A 137 0.37 -0.27 1.55
C GLY A 137 1.77 -0.18 0.93
N VAL A 138 2.19 -1.22 0.20
CA VAL A 138 3.54 -1.30 -0.39
C VAL A 138 3.46 -1.28 -1.91
N ILE A 139 2.86 -2.29 -2.52
CA ILE A 139 2.92 -2.51 -3.98
C ILE A 139 2.25 -1.37 -4.76
N LEU A 140 1.00 -1.04 -4.41
CA LEU A 140 0.22 0.00 -5.10
C LEU A 140 0.54 1.42 -4.60
N ASN A 141 1.08 1.54 -3.39
CA ASN A 141 1.46 2.83 -2.82
C ASN A 141 2.80 3.34 -3.35
N SER A 142 3.65 2.46 -3.89
CA SER A 142 5.04 2.78 -4.23
C SER A 142 5.27 2.78 -5.73
N TYR A 143 6.09 3.71 -6.22
CA TYR A 143 6.45 3.79 -7.64
C TYR A 143 7.82 4.46 -7.83
N LEU A 144 8.40 4.26 -9.02
CA LEU A 144 9.62 4.94 -9.44
C LEU A 144 9.24 6.20 -10.22
N ASP A 145 9.73 7.36 -9.79
CA ASP A 145 9.54 8.61 -10.53
C ASP A 145 10.36 8.57 -11.82
N ALA A 146 9.70 8.72 -12.97
CA ALA A 146 10.33 8.70 -14.29
C ALA A 146 11.42 9.77 -14.48
N THR A 147 11.38 10.86 -13.71
CA THR A 147 12.32 11.98 -13.85
C THR A 147 13.68 11.74 -13.19
N HIS A 148 13.70 11.09 -12.02
CA HIS A 148 14.90 10.90 -11.21
C HIS A 148 15.21 9.42 -10.90
N ASN A 149 14.34 8.51 -11.34
CA ASN A 149 14.37 7.09 -10.99
C ASN A 149 14.42 6.86 -9.47
N GLU A 150 13.81 7.78 -8.72
CA GLU A 150 13.74 7.74 -7.26
C GLU A 150 12.42 7.09 -6.81
N PRO A 151 12.47 6.18 -5.84
CA PRO A 151 11.28 5.53 -5.32
C PRO A 151 10.46 6.51 -4.46
N LYS A 152 9.15 6.54 -4.67
CA LYS A 152 8.19 7.42 -3.98
C LYS A 152 6.97 6.66 -3.50
N CYS A 153 6.43 7.08 -2.35
CA CYS A 153 5.13 6.64 -1.85
C CYS A 153 4.06 7.68 -2.17
N LEU A 154 2.84 7.23 -2.45
CA LEU A 154 1.69 8.09 -2.68
C LEU A 154 1.09 8.60 -1.37
N PHE A 155 0.91 7.70 -0.40
CA PHE A 155 0.17 7.93 0.84
C PHE A 155 1.00 7.53 2.07
N LEU A 156 0.86 8.33 3.12
CA LEU A 156 1.41 8.11 4.44
C LEU A 156 0.36 8.49 5.48
N PHE A 157 0.27 7.72 6.55
CA PHE A 157 -0.59 7.98 7.69
C PHE A 157 -0.04 9.12 8.55
N ASN A 158 1.26 9.08 8.84
CA ASN A 158 1.93 9.99 9.74
C ASN A 158 2.39 11.26 9.01
N LYS A 159 2.36 12.38 9.73
CA LYS A 159 2.92 13.67 9.29
C LYS A 159 4.15 14.04 10.14
N GLY A 160 5.05 14.85 9.57
CA GLY A 160 6.22 15.37 10.27
C GLY A 160 7.37 14.36 10.35
N PRO A 161 8.22 14.36 11.39
CA PRO A 161 9.37 13.47 11.45
C PRO A 161 9.02 11.98 11.34
N ARG A 162 7.82 11.60 11.80
CA ARG A 162 7.33 10.21 11.72
C ARG A 162 7.02 9.74 10.30
N SER A 163 6.75 10.67 9.37
CA SER A 163 6.47 10.32 7.97
C SER A 163 7.70 9.76 7.26
N ALA A 164 8.91 10.19 7.65
CA ALA A 164 10.15 9.67 7.09
C ALA A 164 10.33 8.18 7.41
N TYR A 165 9.95 7.75 8.62
CA TYR A 165 10.04 6.36 9.04
C TYR A 165 9.02 5.47 8.33
N GLU A 166 7.78 5.95 8.20
CA GLU A 166 6.74 5.25 7.46
C GLU A 166 7.09 5.13 5.97
N GLN A 167 7.61 6.20 5.38
CA GLN A 167 8.09 6.18 4.01
C GLN A 167 9.24 5.18 3.84
N ALA A 168 10.22 5.18 4.74
CA ALA A 168 11.32 4.23 4.71
C ALA A 168 10.83 2.78 4.78
N PHE A 169 9.82 2.48 5.62
CA PHE A 169 9.18 1.16 5.67
C PHE A 169 8.60 0.77 4.31
N HIS A 170 7.70 1.60 3.75
CA HIS A 170 7.04 1.28 2.49
C HIS A 170 8.02 1.16 1.32
N LEU A 171 8.98 2.08 1.19
CA LEU A 171 9.93 2.09 0.08
C LEU A 171 10.94 0.95 0.18
N THR A 172 11.40 0.61 1.39
CA THR A 172 12.31 -0.53 1.55
C THR A 172 11.60 -1.83 1.21
N SER A 173 10.35 -2.00 1.66
CA SER A 173 9.54 -3.15 1.26
C SER A 173 9.34 -3.20 -0.27
N ALA A 174 9.02 -2.07 -0.90
CA ALA A 174 8.89 -2.00 -2.37
C ALA A 174 10.21 -2.32 -3.09
N GLN A 175 11.36 -1.92 -2.53
CA GLN A 175 12.68 -2.23 -3.08
C GLN A 175 12.99 -3.73 -3.02
N VAL A 176 12.62 -4.39 -1.93
CA VAL A 176 12.67 -5.84 -1.81
C VAL A 176 11.79 -6.50 -2.89
N GLU A 177 10.58 -6.00 -3.13
CA GLU A 177 9.70 -6.53 -4.18
C GLU A 177 10.27 -6.33 -5.60
N TRP A 178 10.80 -5.14 -5.92
CA TRP A 178 11.42 -4.86 -7.22
C TRP A 178 12.63 -5.75 -7.48
N GLU A 179 13.47 -5.98 -6.46
CA GLU A 179 14.64 -6.83 -6.61
C GLU A 179 14.27 -8.32 -6.64
N GLY A 180 13.28 -8.73 -5.84
CA GLY A 180 12.70 -10.07 -5.87
C GLY A 180 12.10 -10.41 -7.23
N ALA A 181 11.45 -9.45 -7.90
CA ALA A 181 10.93 -9.62 -9.25
C ALA A 181 12.05 -9.96 -10.28
N LYS A 182 13.20 -9.30 -10.17
CA LYS A 182 14.36 -9.59 -11.04
C LYS A 182 14.91 -10.99 -10.75
N ALA A 183 15.04 -11.36 -9.47
CA ALA A 183 15.46 -12.69 -9.08
C ALA A 183 14.51 -13.79 -9.61
N MET A 184 13.20 -13.58 -9.47
CA MET A 184 12.17 -14.49 -9.97
C MET A 184 12.22 -14.64 -11.49
N ARG A 185 12.56 -13.56 -12.21
CA ARG A 185 12.76 -13.61 -13.66
C ARG A 185 13.89 -14.57 -14.03
N VAL A 186 15.03 -14.45 -13.37
CA VAL A 186 16.18 -15.34 -13.57
C VAL A 186 15.82 -16.79 -13.26
N VAL A 187 15.07 -17.03 -12.17
CA VAL A 187 14.62 -18.40 -11.81
C VAL A 187 13.74 -19.00 -12.90
N HIS A 188 12.78 -18.25 -13.42
CA HIS A 188 11.93 -18.75 -14.51
C HIS A 188 12.76 -19.01 -15.77
N ASP A 189 13.69 -18.12 -16.14
CA ASP A 189 14.57 -18.33 -17.30
C ASP A 189 15.40 -19.61 -17.15
N ILE A 190 15.89 -19.92 -15.95
CA ILE A 190 16.59 -21.18 -15.64
C ILE A 190 15.67 -22.39 -15.87
N VAL A 191 14.43 -22.33 -15.37
CA VAL A 191 13.49 -23.46 -15.42
C VAL A 191 12.96 -23.71 -16.84
N THR A 192 12.79 -22.66 -17.63
CA THR A 192 12.17 -22.74 -18.96
C THR A 192 13.18 -22.88 -20.09
N SER A 193 14.43 -22.44 -19.90
CA SER A 193 15.46 -22.59 -20.93
C SER A 193 16.06 -24.00 -20.94
N SER A 194 16.25 -24.57 -22.12
CA SER A 194 17.18 -25.69 -22.33
C SER A 194 18.61 -25.15 -22.49
N ALA A 195 19.06 -24.42 -21.47
CA ALA A 195 20.35 -23.75 -21.46
C ALA A 195 21.52 -24.75 -21.38
N ASP A 196 22.64 -24.41 -22.00
CA ASP A 196 23.88 -25.14 -21.78
C ASP A 196 24.45 -24.86 -20.39
N THR A 197 25.40 -25.69 -19.94
CA THR A 197 25.99 -25.60 -18.60
C THR A 197 26.56 -24.21 -18.30
N GLN A 198 27.10 -23.52 -19.32
CA GLN A 198 27.70 -22.20 -19.17
C GLN A 198 26.63 -21.11 -18.93
N THR A 199 25.53 -21.15 -19.68
CA THR A 199 24.40 -20.23 -19.49
C THR A 199 23.75 -20.44 -18.13
N LEU A 200 23.56 -21.69 -17.72
CA LEU A 200 23.02 -22.02 -16.40
C LEU A 200 23.90 -21.48 -15.26
N ALA A 201 25.23 -21.65 -15.37
CA ALA A 201 26.16 -21.13 -14.36
C ALA A 201 26.06 -19.60 -14.24
N SER A 202 26.01 -18.88 -15.37
CA SER A 202 25.87 -17.42 -15.38
C SER A 202 24.53 -16.95 -14.79
N GLN A 203 23.44 -17.67 -15.04
CA GLN A 203 22.13 -17.35 -14.46
C GLN A 203 22.13 -17.57 -12.93
N LEU A 204 22.76 -18.63 -12.43
CA LEU A 204 22.90 -18.88 -10.99
C LEU A 204 23.78 -17.83 -10.29
N GLU A 205 24.83 -17.35 -10.95
CA GLU A 205 25.63 -16.22 -10.46
C GLU A 205 24.79 -14.95 -10.38
N THR A 206 24.00 -14.66 -11.43
CA THR A 206 23.10 -13.50 -11.45
C THR A 206 22.04 -13.57 -10.34
N LEU A 207 21.43 -14.75 -10.12
CA LEU A 207 20.50 -14.97 -9.02
C LEU A 207 21.16 -14.72 -7.66
N THR A 208 22.40 -15.18 -7.49
CA THR A 208 23.19 -14.95 -6.28
C THR A 208 23.42 -13.47 -6.03
N THR A 209 23.70 -12.68 -7.08
CA THR A 209 23.80 -11.21 -6.98
C THR A 209 22.51 -10.60 -6.44
N HIS A 210 21.35 -10.96 -6.98
CA HIS A 210 20.06 -10.43 -6.51
C HIS A 210 19.78 -10.81 -5.04
N ILE A 211 20.09 -12.05 -4.63
CA ILE A 211 19.93 -12.49 -3.24
C ILE A 211 20.83 -11.68 -2.29
N HIS A 212 22.08 -11.40 -2.67
CA HIS A 212 22.95 -10.53 -1.88
C HIS A 212 22.41 -9.09 -1.80
N THR A 213 21.89 -8.53 -2.90
CA THR A 213 21.28 -7.19 -2.87
C THR A 213 20.07 -7.12 -1.95
N LEU A 214 19.22 -8.14 -1.95
CA LEU A 214 18.10 -8.27 -1.01
C LEU A 214 18.58 -8.33 0.44
N HIS A 215 19.61 -9.12 0.72
CA HIS A 215 20.21 -9.22 2.05
C HIS A 215 20.75 -7.86 2.55
N GLU A 216 21.53 -7.15 1.74
CA GLU A 216 22.07 -5.84 2.10
C GLU A 216 20.96 -4.81 2.35
N THR A 217 19.90 -4.82 1.54
CA THR A 217 18.75 -3.93 1.70
C THR A 217 18.05 -4.17 3.05
N LEU A 218 17.87 -5.44 3.43
CA LEU A 218 17.28 -5.81 4.72
C LEU A 218 18.21 -5.48 5.90
N LEU A 219 19.52 -5.63 5.75
CA LEU A 219 20.48 -5.26 6.80
C LEU A 219 20.53 -3.75 7.04
N PHE A 220 20.57 -2.96 5.97
CA PHE A 220 20.49 -1.49 6.06
C PHE A 220 19.23 -1.07 6.82
N TYR A 221 18.09 -1.71 6.49
CA TYR A 221 16.84 -1.47 7.19
C TYR A 221 16.88 -1.90 8.65
N GLN A 222 17.53 -3.01 8.99
CA GLN A 222 17.65 -3.48 10.37
C GLN A 222 18.43 -2.48 11.26
N GLU A 223 19.46 -1.81 10.72
CA GLU A 223 20.18 -0.77 11.42
C GLU A 223 19.29 0.44 11.71
N ASP A 224 18.49 0.87 10.73
CA ASP A 224 17.48 1.91 10.91
C ASP A 224 16.41 1.50 11.94
N LEU A 225 15.90 0.27 11.88
CA LEU A 225 14.85 -0.25 12.75
C LEU A 225 15.24 -0.33 14.24
N ARG A 226 16.51 -0.61 14.55
CA ARG A 226 17.01 -0.73 15.94
C ARG A 226 16.91 0.57 16.74
N SER A 227 16.69 1.71 16.08
CA SER A 227 16.51 3.01 16.72
C SER A 227 15.11 3.26 17.33
N GLY A 228 14.22 2.24 17.35
CA GLY A 228 12.90 2.31 18.01
C GLY A 228 11.71 2.50 17.05
N LEU A 229 11.94 2.40 15.74
CA LEU A 229 11.00 2.70 14.65
C LEU A 229 9.77 1.77 14.56
N LEU A 230 9.94 0.47 14.81
CA LEU A 230 8.92 -0.54 14.47
C LEU A 230 7.72 -0.54 15.40
N LEU A 231 7.92 -0.27 16.69
CA LEU A 231 6.84 -0.35 17.69
C LEU A 231 5.72 0.66 17.44
N GLN A 232 6.03 1.80 16.81
CA GLN A 232 5.04 2.85 16.47
C GLN A 232 4.39 2.68 15.10
N LEU A 233 4.98 1.91 14.18
CA LEU A 233 4.40 1.53 12.89
C LEU A 233 3.54 0.27 13.01
N CYS A 234 3.93 -0.69 13.86
CA CYS A 234 3.09 -1.84 14.14
C CYS A 234 1.75 -1.41 14.75
N SER A 235 1.68 -0.36 15.58
CA SER A 235 0.40 0.08 16.13
C SER A 235 -0.56 0.70 15.11
N THR A 236 -0.06 1.18 13.96
CA THR A 236 -0.90 1.62 12.82
C THR A 236 -1.26 0.41 11.95
N LEU A 237 -0.31 -0.48 11.65
CA LEU A 237 -0.47 -1.61 10.72
C LEU A 237 -1.06 -2.88 11.34
N VAL A 238 -1.19 -2.98 12.67
CA VAL A 238 -1.92 -4.06 13.35
C VAL A 238 -3.40 -3.86 13.05
N GLY A 239 -3.79 -4.43 11.92
CA GLY A 239 -5.17 -4.65 11.57
C GLY A 239 -5.75 -5.78 12.42
N TRP A 240 -6.91 -5.52 13.02
CA TRP A 240 -8.02 -6.44 13.33
C TRP A 240 -7.78 -7.71 14.18
N TRP A 241 -6.57 -8.23 14.34
CA TRP A 241 -6.32 -9.49 15.06
C TRP A 241 -6.54 -9.38 16.59
N ASP A 242 -6.48 -8.17 17.15
CA ASP A 242 -6.74 -7.90 18.58
C ASP A 242 -8.16 -7.35 18.87
N LEU A 243 -8.99 -7.14 17.83
CA LEU A 243 -10.40 -6.79 17.99
C LEU A 243 -11.19 -8.08 17.81
N GLY A 244 -11.43 -8.79 18.92
CA GLY A 244 -12.15 -10.06 18.94
C GLY A 244 -13.50 -10.01 18.20
N ILE A 245 -13.47 -10.43 16.93
CA ILE A 245 -14.60 -10.86 16.10
C ILE A 245 -14.43 -12.36 15.87
#